data_AF-A0A5I6DNS6-F1
#
_entry.id   AF-A0A5I6DNS6-F1
#
_cell.length_a   1.000
_cell.length_b   1.000
_cell.length_c   1.000
_cell.angle_alpha   90.00
_cell.angle_beta   90.00
_cell.angle_gamma   90.00
#
_symmetry.space_group_name_H-M   'P 1'
#
loop_
_entity.id
_entity.type
_entity.pdbx_description
1 polymer ?
#
loop_
_entity_poly.entity_id
_entity_poly.type
_entity_poly.pdbx_seq_one_letter_code
_entity_poly.pdbx_strand_id
1 'polypeptide(L)'
;MSIRSFKGEVLELSPEVRGLLDNGIDFLKKAQAEFATSPTHSIVSFWTAVELLLKVPLAHEHWSLVCSGKKIIRSKYLTGDFQSITFAETCDRLRDVLEKPLNASTVSSFDIIRQHRNRVVHFYHDALNDQAKEKLLIEQADAWFALNRLMREDWKSLFEGALGHYLASQETQLLINNTYYADIKFQQVKKVLEKHVSNGGRVIECHLCKKVAAPLKTTFEFEKYSFKTSSCLVCSSIQDRLVEFSCPECDEIQILNAWEESDFECSECQHTASRYEIFETSGFSPDEYGCLPVPAGCSECEQYDTVCEFGKKYLCTYCFGIFETIEQCEYCTYHSTSVGEFSGMTGCSFCDGHRETWPEDDD
;
A
#
# COMPACT_ATOMS: atom_id res chain seq x y z
N MET A 1 -10.82 20.25 -8.70
CA MET A 1 -11.01 19.18 -9.71
C MET A 1 -11.61 17.96 -9.03
N SER A 2 -12.89 17.69 -9.30
CA SER A 2 -13.58 16.48 -8.87
C SER A 2 -13.05 15.29 -9.65
N ILE A 3 -12.39 14.38 -8.97
CA ILE A 3 -12.01 13.07 -9.50
C ILE A 3 -13.31 12.30 -9.77
N ARG A 4 -13.68 12.17 -11.05
CA ARG A 4 -14.73 11.25 -11.50
C ARG A 4 -14.21 9.83 -11.29
N SER A 5 -14.58 9.26 -10.15
CA SER A 5 -14.32 7.86 -9.82
C SER A 5 -15.21 6.95 -10.67
N PHE A 6 -14.59 5.98 -11.33
CA PHE A 6 -15.26 4.88 -11.99
C PHE A 6 -16.17 4.15 -11.00
N LYS A 7 -17.46 4.04 -11.36
CA LYS A 7 -18.50 3.31 -10.60
C LYS A 7 -18.18 1.82 -10.48
N GLY A 8 -17.40 1.44 -9.46
CA GLY A 8 -17.82 0.35 -8.59
C GLY A 8 -18.72 0.95 -7.52
N GLU A 9 -19.77 0.24 -7.08
CA GLU A 9 -20.58 0.70 -5.94
C GLU A 9 -19.67 0.86 -4.71
N VAL A 10 -19.24 2.08 -4.45
CA VAL A 10 -18.58 2.44 -3.19
C VAL A 10 -19.69 2.39 -2.15
N LEU A 11 -19.64 1.41 -1.25
CA LEU A 11 -20.45 1.40 -0.03
C LEU A 11 -20.18 2.73 0.71
N GLU A 12 -21.08 3.70 0.56
CA GLU A 12 -20.98 4.97 1.27
C GLU A 12 -21.32 4.74 2.75
N LEU A 13 -20.29 4.67 3.58
CA LEU A 13 -20.45 4.67 5.04
C LEU A 13 -21.18 5.95 5.48
N SER A 14 -22.14 5.80 6.40
CA SER A 14 -22.77 6.95 7.04
C SER A 14 -21.72 7.82 7.74
N PRO A 15 -21.95 9.15 7.89
CA PRO A 15 -21.02 10.05 8.57
C PRO A 15 -20.61 9.56 9.97
N GLU A 16 -21.53 8.95 10.71
CA GLU A 16 -21.27 8.42 12.06
C GLU A 16 -20.38 7.18 12.04
N VAL A 17 -20.59 6.27 11.08
CA VAL A 17 -19.76 5.07 10.92
C VAL A 17 -18.36 5.47 10.47
N ARG A 18 -18.25 6.45 9.55
CA ARG A 18 -16.96 7.02 9.16
C ARG A 18 -16.24 7.68 10.34
N GLY A 19 -16.93 8.50 11.13
CA GLY A 19 -16.35 9.12 12.32
C GLY A 19 -15.89 8.10 13.36
N LEU A 20 -16.63 7.01 13.57
CA LEU A 20 -16.22 5.93 14.47
C LEU A 20 -14.95 5.23 13.97
N LEU A 21 -14.89 4.97 12.66
CA LEU A 21 -13.73 4.36 12.01
C LEU A 21 -12.50 5.28 12.10
N ASP A 22 -12.63 6.55 11.72
CA ASP A 22 -11.53 7.52 11.75
C ASP A 22 -10.97 7.67 13.18
N ASN A 23 -11.85 7.78 14.18
CA ASN A 23 -11.44 7.80 15.58
C ASN A 23 -10.69 6.52 15.98
N GLY A 24 -11.19 5.35 15.58
CA GLY A 24 -10.53 4.06 15.82
C GLY A 24 -9.12 4.04 15.23
N ILE A 25 -8.97 4.53 14.00
CA ILE A 25 -7.68 4.59 13.30
C ILE A 25 -6.73 5.63 13.92
N ASP A 26 -7.23 6.76 14.41
CA ASP A 26 -6.38 7.76 15.05
C ASP A 26 -5.83 7.26 16.40
N PHE A 27 -6.63 6.56 17.20
CA PHE A 27 -6.14 5.86 18.38
C PHE A 27 -5.12 4.77 18.03
N LEU A 28 -5.32 4.11 16.89
CA LEU A 28 -4.42 3.08 16.38
C LEU A 28 -3.06 3.67 15.98
N LYS A 29 -3.04 4.81 15.27
CA LYS A 29 -1.83 5.58 14.93
C LYS A 29 -1.12 6.10 16.19
N LYS A 30 -1.88 6.62 17.15
CA LYS A 30 -1.34 7.09 18.42
C LYS A 30 -0.66 5.96 19.19
N ALA A 31 -1.29 4.79 19.25
CA ALA A 31 -0.69 3.62 19.87
C ALA A 31 0.65 3.24 19.21
N GLN A 32 0.75 3.34 17.88
CA GLN A 32 2.00 3.08 17.17
C GLN A 32 3.10 4.08 17.55
N ALA A 33 2.80 5.37 17.54
CA ALA A 33 3.76 6.43 17.86
C ALA A 33 4.30 6.29 19.30
N GLU A 34 3.46 5.83 20.22
CA GLU A 34 3.79 5.63 21.63
C GLU A 34 4.41 4.26 21.92
N PHE A 35 4.44 3.32 20.96
CA PHE A 35 4.76 1.91 21.22
C PHE A 35 6.14 1.70 21.84
N ALA A 36 7.18 2.34 21.29
CA ALA A 36 8.55 2.20 21.76
C ALA A 36 8.88 3.16 22.92
N THR A 37 8.30 4.35 22.91
CA THR A 37 8.66 5.46 23.81
C THR A 37 7.81 5.46 25.09
N SER A 38 6.58 4.96 25.01
CA SER A 38 5.64 4.92 26.13
C SER A 38 4.66 3.73 26.02
N PRO A 39 5.12 2.49 26.27
CA PRO A 39 4.30 1.28 26.11
C PRO A 39 2.98 1.30 26.91
N THR A 40 2.96 1.97 28.06
CA THR A 40 1.76 2.13 28.90
C THR A 40 0.72 3.08 28.30
N HIS A 41 1.13 4.13 27.58
CA HIS A 41 0.18 4.96 26.84
C HIS A 41 -0.25 4.26 25.54
N SER A 42 0.71 3.59 24.89
CA SER A 42 0.46 2.79 23.69
C SER A 42 -0.64 1.75 23.90
N ILE A 43 -0.62 1.00 25.01
CA ILE A 43 -1.64 -0.02 25.29
C ILE A 43 -3.04 0.57 25.52
N VAL A 44 -3.13 1.76 26.13
CA VAL A 44 -4.41 2.46 26.36
C VAL A 44 -4.98 2.93 25.02
N SER A 45 -4.16 3.57 24.20
CA SER A 45 -4.52 3.99 22.85
C SER A 45 -4.93 2.78 22.01
N PHE A 46 -4.16 1.68 22.06
CA PHE A 46 -4.42 0.48 21.28
C PHE A 46 -5.72 -0.21 21.67
N TRP A 47 -5.97 -0.39 22.97
CA TRP A 47 -7.23 -0.97 23.44
C TRP A 47 -8.44 -0.11 23.01
N THR A 48 -8.31 1.21 23.09
CA THR A 48 -9.36 2.13 22.63
C THR A 48 -9.63 1.94 21.13
N ALA A 49 -8.59 1.80 20.33
CA ALA A 49 -8.72 1.50 18.90
C ALA A 49 -9.45 0.17 18.65
N VAL A 50 -9.06 -0.91 19.36
CA VAL A 50 -9.73 -2.22 19.27
C VAL A 50 -11.22 -2.09 19.60
N GLU A 51 -11.58 -1.41 20.69
CA GLU A 51 -12.98 -1.22 21.08
C GLU A 51 -13.81 -0.49 20.02
N LEU A 52 -13.26 0.56 19.41
CA LEU A 52 -13.95 1.34 18.39
C LEU A 52 -14.08 0.55 17.09
N LEU A 53 -13.01 -0.09 16.63
CA LEU A 53 -12.97 -0.81 15.35
C LEU A 53 -13.85 -2.06 15.38
N LEU A 54 -13.95 -2.78 16.49
CA LEU A 54 -14.89 -3.90 16.64
C LEU A 54 -16.37 -3.47 16.57
N LYS A 55 -16.66 -2.20 16.83
CA LYS A 55 -18.01 -1.62 16.80
C LYS A 55 -18.40 -1.07 15.42
N VAL A 56 -17.44 -0.82 14.52
CA VAL A 56 -17.69 -0.37 13.15
C VAL A 56 -18.68 -1.28 12.39
N PRO A 57 -18.47 -2.61 12.30
CA PRO A 57 -19.41 -3.49 11.60
C PRO A 57 -20.82 -3.47 12.23
N LEU A 58 -20.91 -3.36 13.56
CA LEU A 58 -22.19 -3.25 14.26
C LEU A 58 -22.91 -1.94 13.96
N ALA A 59 -22.19 -0.82 14.00
CA ALA A 59 -22.75 0.50 13.70
C ALA A 59 -23.16 0.63 12.23
N HIS A 60 -22.43 -0.02 11.33
CA HIS A 60 -22.75 -0.12 9.92
C HIS A 60 -24.06 -0.86 9.68
N GLU A 61 -24.28 -1.99 10.37
CA GLU A 61 -25.55 -2.71 10.31
C GLU A 61 -26.70 -1.86 10.88
N HIS A 62 -26.55 -1.37 12.11
CA HIS A 62 -27.48 -0.41 12.69
C HIS A 62 -26.86 0.30 13.90
N TRP A 63 -26.93 1.64 13.94
CA TRP A 63 -26.33 2.48 15.00
C TRP A 63 -26.71 2.06 16.44
N SER A 64 -27.92 1.54 16.67
CA SER A 64 -28.33 1.12 18.03
C SER A 64 -27.57 -0.10 18.53
N LEU A 65 -26.93 -0.88 17.63
CA LEU A 65 -26.14 -2.06 17.97
C LEU A 65 -24.83 -1.72 18.69
N VAL A 66 -24.46 -0.44 18.82
CA VAL A 66 -23.33 -0.02 19.68
C VAL A 66 -23.79 0.60 21.01
N CYS A 67 -25.09 0.72 21.24
CA CYS A 67 -25.69 1.22 22.47
C CYS A 67 -26.07 0.06 23.41
N SER A 68 -25.82 0.23 24.71
CA SER A 68 -26.31 -0.64 25.77
C SER A 68 -27.59 -0.06 26.39
N GLY A 69 -28.31 -0.89 27.16
CA GLY A 69 -29.55 -0.53 27.83
C GLY A 69 -30.83 -0.76 27.01
N LYS A 70 -31.98 -0.64 27.68
CA LYS A 70 -33.31 -0.94 27.11
C LYS A 70 -33.95 0.24 26.37
N LYS A 71 -33.59 1.47 26.71
CA LYS A 71 -34.15 2.69 26.13
C LYS A 71 -33.06 3.45 25.38
N ILE A 72 -32.95 3.17 24.09
CA ILE A 72 -31.96 3.78 23.20
C ILE A 72 -32.65 4.95 22.46
N ILE A 73 -32.05 6.14 22.48
CA ILE A 73 -32.63 7.37 21.90
C ILE A 73 -31.66 7.91 20.86
N ARG A 74 -32.13 8.10 19.62
CA ARG A 74 -31.29 8.53 18.48
C ARG A 74 -30.61 9.89 18.72
N SER A 75 -31.34 10.87 19.24
CA SER A 75 -30.77 12.22 19.49
C SER A 75 -29.61 12.18 20.49
N LYS A 76 -29.72 11.36 21.54
CA LYS A 76 -28.66 11.16 22.54
C LYS A 76 -27.43 10.45 21.97
N TYR A 77 -27.63 9.47 21.08
CA TYR A 77 -26.54 8.83 20.36
C TYR A 77 -25.75 9.85 19.51
N LEU A 78 -26.46 10.71 18.77
CA LEU A 78 -25.84 11.72 17.92
C LEU A 78 -25.02 12.76 18.70
N THR A 79 -25.37 13.03 19.97
CA THR A 79 -24.60 13.92 20.86
C THR A 79 -23.56 13.20 21.70
N GLY A 80 -23.39 11.89 21.54
CA GLY A 80 -22.48 11.07 22.35
C GLY A 80 -22.95 10.80 23.78
N ASP A 81 -24.17 11.20 24.17
CA ASP A 81 -24.75 10.95 25.50
C ASP A 81 -25.44 9.58 25.55
N PHE A 82 -24.67 8.52 25.32
CA PHE A 82 -25.18 7.15 25.39
C PHE A 82 -24.20 6.21 26.08
N GLN A 83 -24.75 5.16 26.68
CA GLN A 83 -23.94 4.07 27.20
C GLN A 83 -23.55 3.16 26.04
N SER A 84 -22.25 3.04 25.75
CA SER A 84 -21.75 2.10 24.74
C SER A 84 -21.72 0.67 25.30
N ILE A 85 -21.82 -0.31 24.40
CA ILE A 85 -21.64 -1.72 24.75
C ILE A 85 -20.21 -2.02 25.21
N THR A 86 -20.11 -3.01 26.10
CA THR A 86 -18.86 -3.61 26.56
C THR A 86 -18.23 -4.50 25.48
N PHE A 87 -16.97 -4.89 25.68
CA PHE A 87 -16.30 -5.85 24.81
C PHE A 87 -17.03 -7.19 24.72
N ALA A 88 -17.54 -7.72 25.84
CA ALA A 88 -18.31 -8.96 25.86
C ALA A 88 -19.61 -8.84 25.03
N GLU A 89 -20.38 -7.77 25.27
CA GLU A 89 -21.58 -7.48 24.47
C GLU A 89 -21.26 -7.26 22.98
N THR A 90 -20.08 -6.71 22.67
CA THR A 90 -19.60 -6.56 21.28
C THR A 90 -19.38 -7.93 20.63
N CYS A 91 -18.65 -8.84 21.29
CA CYS A 91 -18.44 -10.21 20.82
C CYS A 91 -19.76 -10.97 20.66
N ASP A 92 -20.69 -10.80 21.60
CA ASP A 92 -22.02 -11.43 21.54
C ASP A 92 -22.81 -10.89 20.35
N ARG A 93 -22.84 -9.57 20.11
CA ARG A 93 -23.57 -9.00 18.96
C ARG A 93 -22.93 -9.36 17.62
N LEU A 94 -21.60 -9.43 17.53
CA LEU A 94 -20.91 -9.90 16.33
C LEU A 94 -21.31 -11.35 16.00
N ARG A 95 -21.41 -12.22 17.00
CA ARG A 95 -21.83 -13.63 16.84
C ARG A 95 -23.32 -13.77 16.56
N ASP A 96 -24.17 -13.13 17.36
CA ASP A 96 -25.60 -13.44 17.44
C ASP A 96 -26.43 -12.57 16.48
N VAL A 97 -25.95 -11.38 16.10
CA VAL A 97 -26.65 -10.46 15.18
C VAL A 97 -26.03 -10.47 13.79
N LEU A 98 -24.69 -10.34 13.69
CA LEU A 98 -24.01 -10.33 12.39
C LEU A 98 -23.61 -11.72 11.90
N GLU A 99 -23.80 -12.77 12.71
CA GLU A 99 -23.39 -14.15 12.40
C GLU A 99 -21.90 -14.28 12.04
N LYS A 100 -21.08 -13.38 12.59
CA LYS A 100 -19.62 -13.29 12.37
C LYS A 100 -18.87 -13.32 13.71
N PRO A 101 -18.85 -14.47 14.42
CA PRO A 101 -18.16 -14.59 15.68
C PRO A 101 -16.65 -14.36 15.53
N LEU A 102 -16.06 -13.68 16.51
CA LEU A 102 -14.60 -13.65 16.65
C LEU A 102 -14.10 -15.04 17.05
N ASN A 103 -12.98 -15.47 16.47
CA ASN A 103 -12.37 -16.72 16.88
C ASN A 103 -11.82 -16.64 18.32
N ALA A 104 -11.77 -17.79 19.02
CA ALA A 104 -11.40 -17.83 20.43
C ALA A 104 -9.99 -17.28 20.70
N SER A 105 -9.03 -17.53 19.78
CA SER A 105 -7.68 -16.97 19.89
C SER A 105 -7.65 -15.45 19.87
N THR A 106 -8.43 -14.83 18.99
CA THR A 106 -8.53 -13.37 18.84
C THR A 106 -9.22 -12.75 20.05
N VAL A 107 -10.29 -13.38 20.55
CA VAL A 107 -10.94 -12.94 21.80
C VAL A 107 -9.95 -12.98 22.96
N SER A 108 -9.16 -14.06 23.08
CA SER A 108 -8.13 -14.19 24.11
C SER A 108 -7.05 -13.12 24.00
N SER A 109 -6.54 -12.85 22.79
CA SER A 109 -5.53 -11.81 22.57
C SER A 109 -6.06 -10.43 22.97
N PHE A 110 -7.29 -10.08 22.60
CA PHE A 110 -7.90 -8.81 22.99
C PHE A 110 -8.20 -8.72 24.48
N ASP A 111 -8.59 -9.82 25.13
CA ASP A 111 -8.83 -9.81 26.57
C ASP A 111 -7.55 -9.57 27.37
N ILE A 112 -6.40 -10.09 26.92
CA ILE A 112 -5.08 -9.80 27.51
C ILE A 112 -4.80 -8.28 27.47
N ILE A 113 -5.01 -7.65 26.30
CA ILE A 113 -4.83 -6.20 26.13
C ILE A 113 -5.79 -5.39 27.00
N ARG A 114 -7.05 -5.81 27.09
CA ARG A 114 -8.05 -5.19 27.99
C ARG A 114 -7.58 -5.23 29.44
N GLN A 115 -7.06 -6.38 29.88
CA GLN A 115 -6.54 -6.55 31.24
C GLN A 115 -5.33 -5.65 31.49
N HIS A 116 -4.39 -5.57 30.55
CA HIS A 116 -3.26 -4.64 30.64
C HIS A 116 -3.69 -3.19 30.71
N ARG A 117 -4.60 -2.76 29.83
CA ARG A 117 -5.17 -1.41 29.86
C ARG A 117 -5.82 -1.11 31.20
N ASN A 118 -6.65 -2.01 31.73
CA ASN A 118 -7.28 -1.82 33.03
C ASN A 118 -6.24 -1.73 34.14
N ARG A 119 -5.19 -2.55 34.05
CA ARG A 119 -4.10 -2.54 35.00
C ARG A 119 -3.37 -1.19 34.98
N VAL A 120 -2.99 -0.71 33.81
CA VAL A 120 -2.25 0.55 33.63
C VAL A 120 -3.09 1.78 34.01
N VAL A 121 -4.39 1.80 33.69
CA VAL A 121 -5.28 2.93 34.00
C VAL A 121 -5.64 2.99 35.49
N HIS A 122 -5.86 1.84 36.14
CA HIS A 122 -6.37 1.80 37.51
C HIS A 122 -5.30 1.54 38.58
N PHE A 123 -4.14 0.99 38.21
CA PHE A 123 -3.08 0.67 39.15
C PHE A 123 -1.78 1.37 38.73
N TYR A 124 -1.23 2.20 39.63
CA TYR A 124 0.02 2.93 39.42
C TYR A 124 1.16 1.92 39.20
N HIS A 125 1.76 1.93 38.00
CA HIS A 125 2.81 0.99 37.60
C HIS A 125 4.19 1.61 37.78
N ASP A 126 4.73 1.57 39.00
CA ASP A 126 6.08 2.07 39.31
C ASP A 126 7.21 1.08 38.93
N ALA A 127 6.89 -0.06 38.30
CA ALA A 127 7.88 -1.02 37.84
C ALA A 127 7.30 -1.99 36.81
N LEU A 128 7.12 -1.55 35.56
CA LEU A 128 7.30 -2.53 34.47
C LEU A 128 8.82 -2.69 34.34
N ASN A 129 9.35 -3.78 34.90
CA ASN A 129 10.71 -4.18 34.57
C ASN A 129 10.79 -4.46 33.05
N ASP A 130 12.00 -4.45 32.49
CA ASP A 130 12.16 -4.50 31.02
C ASP A 130 11.57 -5.79 30.42
N GLN A 131 11.59 -6.90 31.16
CA GLN A 131 10.94 -8.15 30.76
C GLN A 131 9.40 -8.04 30.66
N ALA A 132 8.75 -7.33 31.60
CA ALA A 132 7.31 -7.11 31.55
C ALA A 132 6.93 -6.14 30.42
N LYS A 133 7.79 -5.16 30.10
CA LYS A 133 7.61 -4.30 28.93
C LYS A 133 7.71 -5.12 27.65
N GLU A 134 8.75 -5.92 27.49
CA GLU A 134 8.95 -6.79 26.32
C GLU A 134 7.76 -7.72 26.11
N LYS A 135 7.29 -8.37 27.18
CA LYS A 135 6.08 -9.21 27.13
C LYS A 135 4.84 -8.44 26.69
N LEU A 136 4.62 -7.24 27.22
CA LEU A 136 3.49 -6.39 26.83
C LEU A 136 3.57 -5.99 25.35
N LEU A 137 4.75 -5.70 24.83
CA LEU A 137 4.97 -5.39 23.41
C LEU A 137 4.66 -6.61 22.51
N ILE A 138 5.05 -7.82 22.93
CA ILE A 138 4.70 -9.07 22.25
C ILE A 138 3.18 -9.26 22.21
N GLU A 139 2.52 -9.18 23.35
CA GLU A 139 1.07 -9.40 23.45
C GLU A 139 0.28 -8.36 22.67
N GLN A 140 0.71 -7.09 22.70
CA GLN A 140 0.13 -6.01 21.90
C GLN A 140 0.29 -6.25 20.40
N ALA A 141 1.45 -6.76 19.96
CA ALA A 141 1.65 -7.09 18.57
C ALA A 141 0.80 -8.27 18.10
N ASP A 142 0.65 -9.31 18.91
CA ASP A 142 -0.24 -10.44 18.60
C ASP A 142 -1.69 -9.98 18.44
N ALA A 143 -2.16 -9.13 19.36
CA ALA A 143 -3.49 -8.54 19.28
C ALA A 143 -3.66 -7.64 18.05
N TRP A 144 -2.63 -6.88 17.67
CA TRP A 144 -2.64 -6.11 16.44
C TRP A 144 -2.80 -7.01 15.20
N PHE A 145 -2.03 -8.09 15.09
CA PHE A 145 -2.15 -9.01 13.96
C PHE A 145 -3.55 -9.62 13.89
N ALA A 146 -4.14 -9.94 15.05
CA ALA A 146 -5.51 -10.40 15.12
C ALA A 146 -6.51 -9.35 14.60
N LEU A 147 -6.37 -8.08 15.00
CA LEU A 147 -7.20 -6.97 14.53
C LEU A 147 -7.05 -6.74 13.01
N ASN A 148 -5.81 -6.72 12.52
CA ASN A 148 -5.54 -6.50 11.10
C ASN A 148 -6.12 -7.63 10.23
N ARG A 149 -6.01 -8.88 10.68
CA ARG A 149 -6.64 -10.02 10.00
C ARG A 149 -8.16 -9.87 9.94
N LEU A 150 -8.81 -9.53 11.06
CA LEU A 150 -10.27 -9.29 11.09
C LEU A 150 -10.70 -8.25 10.05
N MET A 151 -9.99 -7.12 10.00
CA MET A 151 -10.33 -6.02 9.10
C MET A 151 -10.14 -6.40 7.62
N ARG A 152 -9.08 -7.15 7.29
CA ARG A 152 -8.73 -7.48 5.90
C ARG A 152 -9.44 -8.72 5.35
N GLU A 153 -9.68 -9.71 6.19
CA GLU A 153 -10.22 -11.00 5.78
C GLU A 153 -11.70 -11.08 6.15
N ASP A 154 -12.00 -11.10 7.44
CA ASP A 154 -13.35 -11.39 7.94
C ASP A 154 -14.36 -10.28 7.62
N TRP A 155 -13.88 -9.04 7.52
CA TRP A 155 -14.69 -7.87 7.19
C TRP A 155 -14.40 -7.28 5.82
N LYS A 156 -13.74 -8.05 4.94
CA LYS A 156 -13.36 -7.58 3.60
C LYS A 156 -14.48 -6.85 2.86
N SER A 157 -15.70 -7.40 2.88
CA SER A 157 -16.88 -6.82 2.21
C SER A 157 -17.26 -5.42 2.73
N LEU A 158 -16.98 -5.12 4.00
CA LEU A 158 -17.21 -3.80 4.60
C LEU A 158 -16.09 -2.81 4.28
N PHE A 159 -14.92 -3.33 3.94
CA PHE A 159 -13.71 -2.57 3.63
C PHE A 159 -13.31 -2.72 2.16
N GLU A 160 -14.26 -2.89 1.24
CA GLU A 160 -13.95 -2.88 -0.19
C GLU A 160 -13.70 -1.45 -0.70
N GLY A 161 -13.04 -1.35 -1.85
CA GLY A 161 -12.73 -0.08 -2.48
C GLY A 161 -11.78 0.80 -1.65
N ALA A 162 -12.06 2.11 -1.63
CA ALA A 162 -11.18 3.12 -1.04
C ALA A 162 -10.83 2.87 0.44
N LEU A 163 -11.76 2.28 1.19
CA LEU A 163 -11.57 2.02 2.62
C LEU A 163 -10.57 0.88 2.88
N GLY A 164 -10.60 -0.17 2.07
CA GLY A 164 -9.63 -1.26 2.12
C GLY A 164 -8.23 -0.80 1.73
N HIS A 165 -8.12 0.03 0.70
CA HIS A 165 -6.85 0.65 0.33
C HIS A 165 -6.31 1.53 1.44
N TYR A 166 -7.17 2.31 2.10
CA TYR A 166 -6.78 3.12 3.24
C TYR A 166 -6.23 2.26 4.38
N LEU A 167 -6.95 1.23 4.83
CA LEU A 167 -6.47 0.33 5.88
C LEU A 167 -5.17 -0.40 5.49
N ALA A 168 -5.06 -0.82 4.23
CA ALA A 168 -3.87 -1.46 3.74
C ALA A 168 -2.65 -0.54 3.81
N SER A 169 -2.82 0.73 3.43
CA SER A 169 -1.76 1.72 3.57
C SER A 169 -1.40 2.00 5.03
N GLN A 170 -2.36 2.00 5.96
CA GLN A 170 -2.07 2.14 7.40
C GLN A 170 -1.28 0.97 7.97
N GLU A 171 -1.57 -0.27 7.58
CA GLU A 171 -0.76 -1.43 7.98
C GLU A 171 0.67 -1.32 7.42
N THR A 172 0.79 -0.97 6.14
CA THR A 172 2.10 -0.72 5.52
C THR A 172 2.88 0.34 6.30
N GLN A 173 2.25 1.45 6.65
CA GLN A 173 2.87 2.50 7.48
C GLN A 173 3.32 1.98 8.85
N LEU A 174 2.51 1.17 9.53
CA LEU A 174 2.91 0.57 10.79
C LEU A 174 4.15 -0.32 10.63
N LEU A 175 4.14 -1.20 9.63
CA LEU A 175 5.23 -2.14 9.40
C LEU A 175 6.52 -1.44 8.98
N ILE A 176 6.42 -0.26 8.34
CA ILE A 176 7.58 0.56 8.00
C ILE A 176 8.12 1.28 9.24
N ASN A 177 7.23 1.86 10.05
CA ASN A 177 7.63 2.71 11.18
C ASN A 177 7.99 1.93 12.46
N ASN A 178 7.75 0.61 12.48
CA ASN A 178 7.99 -0.20 13.66
C ASN A 178 8.70 -1.52 13.33
N THR A 179 10.01 -1.54 13.57
CA THR A 179 10.90 -2.66 13.28
C THR A 179 10.46 -3.96 13.97
N TYR A 180 9.95 -3.88 15.19
CA TYR A 180 9.48 -5.04 15.95
C TYR A 180 8.33 -5.77 15.22
N TYR A 181 7.35 -5.03 14.73
CA TYR A 181 6.25 -5.62 13.96
C TYR A 181 6.70 -6.17 12.61
N ALA A 182 7.59 -5.44 11.94
CA ALA A 182 8.23 -5.93 10.72
C ALA A 182 8.95 -7.26 10.97
N ASP A 183 9.65 -7.39 12.11
CA ASP A 183 10.34 -8.61 12.52
C ASP A 183 9.39 -9.79 12.77
N ILE A 184 8.31 -9.57 13.53
CA ILE A 184 7.32 -10.64 13.77
C ILE A 184 6.68 -11.09 12.46
N LYS A 185 6.25 -10.15 11.60
CA LYS A 185 5.68 -10.47 10.28
C LYS A 185 6.71 -11.19 9.40
N PHE A 186 7.98 -10.76 9.44
CA PHE A 186 9.06 -11.40 8.73
C PHE A 186 9.26 -12.87 9.16
N GLN A 187 9.21 -13.16 10.47
CA GLN A 187 9.27 -14.54 10.97
C GLN A 187 8.10 -15.39 10.47
N GLN A 188 6.89 -14.82 10.38
CA GLN A 188 5.70 -15.53 9.88
C GLN A 188 5.86 -15.91 8.39
N VAL A 189 6.41 -15.01 7.57
CA VAL A 189 6.58 -15.26 6.12
C VAL A 189 7.87 -16.00 5.78
N LYS A 190 8.77 -16.19 6.75
CA LYS A 190 10.08 -16.82 6.55
C LYS A 190 10.01 -18.18 5.84
N LYS A 191 9.09 -19.06 6.24
CA LYS A 191 8.90 -20.37 5.59
C LYS A 191 8.47 -20.26 4.13
N VAL A 192 7.67 -19.25 3.80
CA VAL A 192 7.23 -18.98 2.41
C VAL A 192 8.41 -18.49 1.57
N LEU A 193 9.23 -17.60 2.14
CA LEU A 193 10.44 -17.09 1.50
C LEU A 193 11.48 -18.20 1.30
N GLU A 194 11.72 -19.04 2.30
CA GLU A 194 12.62 -20.21 2.20
C GLU A 194 12.19 -21.17 1.10
N LYS A 195 10.88 -21.44 1.00
CA LYS A 195 10.32 -22.27 -0.09
C LYS A 195 10.56 -21.63 -1.46
N HIS A 196 10.34 -20.32 -1.59
CA HIS A 196 10.60 -19.60 -2.84
C HIS A 196 12.08 -19.68 -3.25
N VAL A 197 13.01 -19.48 -2.31
CA VAL A 197 14.45 -19.62 -2.56
C VAL A 197 14.83 -21.05 -2.94
N SER A 198 14.26 -22.06 -2.27
CA SER A 198 14.51 -23.47 -2.60
C SER A 198 14.07 -23.87 -4.01
N ASN A 199 13.12 -23.11 -4.59
CA ASN A 199 12.66 -23.28 -5.97
C ASN A 199 13.50 -22.47 -6.98
N GLY A 200 14.64 -21.90 -6.57
CA GLY A 200 15.51 -21.08 -7.41
C GLY A 200 15.12 -19.61 -7.49
N GLY A 201 14.13 -19.17 -6.71
CA GLY A 201 13.71 -17.77 -6.65
C GLY A 201 14.70 -16.87 -5.91
N ARG A 202 14.77 -15.60 -6.30
CA ARG A 202 15.59 -14.57 -5.63
C ARG A 202 14.70 -13.70 -4.75
N VAL A 203 15.19 -13.34 -3.56
CA VAL A 203 14.50 -12.42 -2.64
C VAL A 203 15.41 -11.21 -2.40
N ILE A 204 14.88 -10.02 -2.55
CA ILE A 204 15.61 -8.76 -2.33
C ILE A 204 15.20 -8.10 -1.01
N GLU A 205 16.05 -7.19 -0.53
CA GLU A 205 15.76 -6.32 0.60
C GLU A 205 14.70 -5.29 0.23
N CYS A 206 13.73 -5.09 1.11
CA CYS A 206 12.69 -4.09 0.91
C CYS A 206 13.20 -2.68 1.23
N HIS A 207 13.08 -1.73 0.30
CA HIS A 207 13.56 -0.35 0.52
C HIS A 207 12.80 0.40 1.64
N LEU A 208 11.57 -0.01 1.98
CA LEU A 208 10.79 0.61 3.06
C LEU A 208 11.00 -0.07 4.42
N CYS A 209 10.69 -1.38 4.56
CA CYS A 209 10.76 -2.05 5.86
C CYS A 209 12.13 -2.69 6.18
N LYS A 210 13.09 -2.64 5.25
CA LYS A 210 14.47 -3.17 5.41
C LYS A 210 14.55 -4.67 5.74
N LYS A 211 13.50 -5.44 5.42
CA LYS A 211 13.51 -6.91 5.52
C LYS A 211 13.78 -7.53 4.16
N VAL A 212 14.54 -8.62 4.13
CA VAL A 212 14.78 -9.44 2.92
C VAL A 212 13.55 -10.30 2.62
N ALA A 213 12.48 -9.64 2.19
CA ALA A 213 11.13 -10.21 2.13
C ALA A 213 10.41 -9.94 0.80
N ALA A 214 11.13 -9.45 -0.21
CA ALA A 214 10.58 -9.08 -1.50
C ALA A 214 10.99 -10.12 -2.58
N PRO A 215 10.20 -11.19 -2.81
CA PRO A 215 10.50 -12.19 -3.83
C PRO A 215 10.37 -11.61 -5.24
N LEU A 216 11.41 -11.76 -6.05
CA LEU A 216 11.41 -11.36 -7.45
C LEU A 216 10.54 -12.29 -8.27
N LYS A 217 9.71 -11.70 -9.13
CA LYS A 217 8.86 -12.41 -10.08
C LYS A 217 9.11 -11.84 -11.46
N THR A 218 9.45 -12.73 -12.40
CA THR A 218 9.51 -12.36 -13.81
C THR A 218 8.12 -12.04 -14.32
N THR A 219 7.96 -10.85 -14.87
CA THR A 219 6.70 -10.37 -15.44
C THR A 219 6.67 -10.48 -16.95
N PHE A 220 7.82 -10.30 -17.58
CA PHE A 220 7.96 -10.33 -19.03
C PHE A 220 9.37 -10.77 -19.41
N GLU A 221 9.47 -11.64 -20.41
CA GLU A 221 10.73 -12.06 -21.01
C GLU A 221 10.67 -11.78 -22.50
N PHE A 222 11.75 -11.23 -23.04
CA PHE A 222 11.90 -10.97 -24.46
C PHE A 222 13.37 -11.13 -24.84
N GLU A 223 13.65 -12.08 -25.73
CA GLU A 223 15.01 -12.45 -26.14
C GLU A 223 15.95 -12.65 -24.94
N LYS A 224 16.97 -11.79 -24.78
CA LYS A 224 17.94 -11.82 -23.68
C LYS A 224 17.53 -11.01 -22.46
N TYR A 225 16.36 -10.37 -22.46
CA TYR A 225 15.89 -9.49 -21.39
C TYR A 225 14.82 -10.17 -20.53
N SER A 226 15.02 -10.17 -19.22
CA SER A 226 14.05 -10.64 -18.23
C SER A 226 13.66 -9.50 -17.29
N PHE A 227 12.44 -8.99 -17.45
CA PHE A 227 11.87 -7.95 -16.60
C PHE A 227 11.24 -8.56 -15.36
N LYS A 228 11.62 -8.05 -14.20
CA LYS A 228 11.18 -8.55 -12.90
C LYS A 228 10.54 -7.44 -12.08
N THR A 229 9.54 -7.83 -11.31
CA THR A 229 8.90 -7.00 -10.29
C THR A 229 8.94 -7.70 -8.95
N SER A 230 8.73 -6.95 -7.88
CA SER A 230 8.68 -7.52 -6.54
C SER A 230 7.68 -6.77 -5.66
N SER A 231 7.08 -7.51 -4.74
CA SER A 231 6.18 -6.98 -3.71
C SER A 231 6.61 -7.57 -2.36
N CYS A 232 6.90 -6.72 -1.38
CA CYS A 232 7.35 -7.16 -0.07
C CYS A 232 6.27 -7.97 0.66
N LEU A 233 6.57 -9.21 1.08
CA LEU A 233 5.62 -10.04 1.84
C LEU A 233 5.42 -9.58 3.28
N VAL A 234 6.24 -8.64 3.77
CA VAL A 234 6.07 -8.01 5.09
C VAL A 234 5.13 -6.81 4.95
N CYS A 235 5.57 -5.71 4.35
CA CYS A 235 4.82 -4.45 4.32
C CYS A 235 3.94 -4.27 3.07
N SER A 236 3.89 -5.23 2.14
CA SER A 236 3.12 -5.16 0.89
C SER A 236 3.52 -4.04 -0.08
N SER A 237 4.65 -3.37 0.16
CA SER A 237 5.13 -2.34 -0.76
C SER A 237 5.59 -2.95 -2.08
N ILE A 238 5.17 -2.34 -3.17
CA ILE A 238 5.71 -2.61 -4.50
C ILE A 238 7.16 -2.10 -4.50
N GLN A 239 8.07 -2.90 -5.04
CA GLN A 239 9.48 -2.55 -5.18
C GLN A 239 9.77 -2.13 -6.62
N ASP A 240 10.89 -1.45 -6.81
CA ASP A 240 11.31 -1.00 -8.14
C ASP A 240 11.48 -2.17 -9.10
N ARG A 241 11.15 -1.92 -10.36
CA ARG A 241 11.34 -2.89 -11.44
C ARG A 241 12.83 -3.05 -11.69
N LEU A 242 13.22 -4.24 -12.11
CA LEU A 242 14.59 -4.49 -12.56
C LEU A 242 14.57 -5.33 -13.83
N VAL A 243 15.64 -5.23 -14.59
CA VAL A 243 15.84 -6.04 -15.80
C VAL A 243 17.18 -6.75 -15.71
N GLU A 244 17.14 -8.06 -15.95
CA GLU A 244 18.32 -8.90 -16.12
C GLU A 244 18.55 -9.10 -17.62
N PHE A 245 19.79 -8.91 -18.09
CA PHE A 245 20.16 -9.08 -19.50
C PHE A 245 21.63 -9.43 -19.68
N SER A 246 22.00 -9.98 -20.84
CA SER A 246 23.41 -10.21 -21.18
C SER A 246 24.07 -8.97 -21.77
N CYS A 247 25.26 -8.63 -21.26
CA CYS A 247 26.10 -7.54 -21.78
C CYS A 247 26.35 -7.73 -23.29
N PRO A 248 26.18 -6.68 -24.12
CA PRO A 248 26.41 -6.79 -25.57
C PRO A 248 27.84 -7.19 -25.97
N GLU A 249 28.85 -6.85 -25.16
CA GLU A 249 30.26 -7.08 -25.50
C GLU A 249 30.82 -8.40 -24.94
N CYS A 250 30.50 -8.75 -23.69
CA CYS A 250 31.07 -9.93 -23.03
C CYS A 250 30.06 -11.04 -22.70
N ASP A 251 28.77 -10.84 -22.99
CA ASP A 251 27.65 -11.78 -22.72
C ASP A 251 27.43 -12.13 -21.24
N GLU A 252 28.14 -11.47 -20.32
CA GLU A 252 27.95 -11.64 -18.88
C GLU A 252 26.61 -11.03 -18.43
N ILE A 253 25.96 -11.68 -17.45
CA ILE A 253 24.66 -11.25 -16.95
C ILE A 253 24.81 -9.97 -16.14
N GLN A 254 24.04 -8.96 -16.51
CA GLN A 254 23.99 -7.65 -15.88
C GLN A 254 22.58 -7.34 -15.39
N ILE A 255 22.47 -6.41 -14.44
CA ILE A 255 21.22 -5.96 -13.85
C ILE A 255 21.15 -4.45 -13.95
N LEU A 256 20.04 -3.92 -14.44
CA LEU A 256 19.70 -2.51 -14.32
C LEU A 256 18.48 -2.35 -13.44
N ASN A 257 18.50 -1.35 -12.55
CA ASN A 257 17.33 -0.99 -11.75
C ASN A 257 16.58 0.15 -12.41
N ALA A 258 15.26 0.19 -12.19
CA ALA A 258 14.45 1.35 -12.56
C ALA A 258 14.92 2.58 -11.78
N TRP A 259 14.66 3.77 -12.35
CA TRP A 259 14.94 5.08 -11.73
C TRP A 259 16.42 5.46 -11.57
N GLU A 260 17.35 4.59 -11.98
CA GLU A 260 18.76 4.93 -12.07
C GLU A 260 19.01 5.83 -13.29
N GLU A 261 19.53 7.03 -13.04
CA GLU A 261 19.86 8.02 -14.08
C GLU A 261 21.18 7.72 -14.80
N SER A 262 22.02 6.85 -14.23
CA SER A 262 23.31 6.51 -14.82
C SER A 262 23.15 5.66 -16.07
N ASP A 263 24.00 5.94 -17.05
CA ASP A 263 24.26 5.04 -18.17
C ASP A 263 24.73 3.66 -17.65
N PHE A 264 24.58 2.65 -18.49
CA PHE A 264 25.05 1.32 -18.15
C PHE A 264 26.57 1.28 -18.24
N GLU A 265 27.18 0.68 -17.22
CA GLU A 265 28.58 0.31 -17.20
C GLU A 265 28.66 -1.17 -16.80
N CYS A 266 29.23 -2.00 -17.67
CA CYS A 266 29.35 -3.42 -17.41
C CYS A 266 30.35 -3.69 -16.28
N SER A 267 29.95 -4.47 -15.27
CA SER A 267 30.82 -4.81 -14.13
C SER A 267 32.12 -5.52 -14.54
N GLU A 268 32.06 -6.37 -15.57
CA GLU A 268 33.20 -7.20 -15.99
C GLU A 268 34.09 -6.55 -17.05
N CYS A 269 33.52 -6.07 -18.17
CA CYS A 269 34.31 -5.55 -19.29
C CYS A 269 34.43 -4.03 -19.34
N GLN A 270 33.74 -3.31 -18.44
CA GLN A 270 33.73 -1.83 -18.37
C GLN A 270 33.18 -1.16 -19.65
N HIS A 271 32.45 -1.91 -20.49
CA HIS A 271 31.72 -1.34 -21.60
C HIS A 271 30.63 -0.41 -21.07
N THR A 272 30.56 0.79 -21.65
CA THR A 272 29.54 1.78 -21.33
C THR A 272 28.60 1.99 -22.50
N ALA A 273 27.30 2.03 -22.25
CA ALA A 273 26.29 2.38 -23.24
C ALA A 273 25.14 3.15 -22.57
N SER A 274 24.47 4.00 -23.32
CA SER A 274 23.24 4.60 -22.80
C SER A 274 22.18 3.51 -22.62
N ARG A 275 21.28 3.71 -21.63
CA ARG A 275 20.16 2.78 -21.43
C ARG A 275 19.29 2.68 -22.68
N TYR A 276 19.17 3.77 -23.43
CA TYR A 276 18.42 3.78 -24.69
C TYR A 276 19.03 2.83 -25.72
N GLU A 277 20.34 2.89 -25.96
CA GLU A 277 21.05 1.99 -26.90
C GLU A 277 20.97 0.51 -26.52
N ILE A 278 20.86 0.19 -25.22
CA ILE A 278 20.75 -1.20 -24.75
C ILE A 278 19.42 -1.83 -25.14
N PHE A 279 18.33 -1.05 -25.09
CA PHE A 279 16.99 -1.59 -25.27
C PHE A 279 16.39 -1.31 -26.64
N GLU A 280 16.78 -0.22 -27.30
CA GLU A 280 16.25 0.14 -28.61
C GLU A 280 16.51 -0.98 -29.62
N THR A 281 15.42 -1.52 -30.17
CA THR A 281 15.44 -2.64 -31.12
C THR A 281 15.19 -2.20 -32.55
N SER A 282 14.83 -0.94 -32.77
CA SER A 282 14.61 -0.42 -34.10
C SER A 282 15.91 -0.39 -34.90
N GLY A 283 15.83 -0.89 -36.13
CA GLY A 283 16.97 -0.92 -37.06
C GLY A 283 17.13 0.38 -37.86
N PHE A 284 16.51 1.48 -37.42
CA PHE A 284 16.46 2.72 -38.20
C PHE A 284 17.79 3.46 -38.18
N SER A 285 18.13 4.06 -39.33
CA SER A 285 19.33 4.90 -39.46
C SER A 285 19.09 6.29 -38.86
N PRO A 286 20.15 7.01 -38.40
CA PRO A 286 20.06 8.39 -37.89
C PRO A 286 19.24 9.35 -38.76
N ASP A 287 19.19 9.11 -40.08
CA ASP A 287 18.48 9.96 -41.05
C ASP A 287 16.95 9.77 -41.03
N GLU A 288 16.43 8.71 -40.37
CA GLU A 288 15.00 8.37 -40.33
C GLU A 288 14.31 8.85 -39.03
N TYR A 289 15.07 9.30 -38.03
CA TYR A 289 14.56 9.70 -36.70
C TYR A 289 13.56 10.86 -36.73
N GLY A 290 13.62 11.73 -37.74
CA GLY A 290 12.74 12.91 -37.84
C GLY A 290 11.25 12.60 -38.02
N CYS A 291 10.89 11.35 -38.33
CA CYS A 291 9.50 10.92 -38.52
C CYS A 291 9.09 9.78 -37.57
N LEU A 292 9.97 9.39 -36.63
CA LEU A 292 9.68 8.31 -35.71
C LEU A 292 8.89 8.83 -34.50
N PRO A 293 7.97 8.00 -33.95
CA PRO A 293 7.25 8.34 -32.73
C PRO A 293 8.14 8.22 -31.47
N VAL A 294 9.36 7.69 -31.60
CA VAL A 294 10.35 7.55 -30.52
C VAL A 294 11.64 8.34 -30.87
N PRO A 295 12.39 8.83 -29.86
CA PRO A 295 12.14 8.70 -28.42
C PRO A 295 10.89 9.46 -27.98
N ALA A 296 10.07 8.83 -27.13
CA ALA A 296 8.83 9.41 -26.61
C ALA A 296 8.88 9.64 -25.09
N GLY A 297 7.93 10.44 -24.60
CA GLY A 297 7.70 10.63 -23.19
C GLY A 297 6.99 9.44 -22.55
N CYS A 298 7.37 9.11 -21.32
CA CYS A 298 6.70 8.08 -20.52
C CYS A 298 5.68 8.73 -19.58
N SER A 299 4.40 8.37 -19.71
CA SER A 299 3.33 8.85 -18.85
C SER A 299 3.33 8.24 -17.44
N GLU A 300 4.04 7.12 -17.21
CA GLU A 300 4.15 6.50 -15.87
C GLU A 300 5.17 7.21 -14.97
N CYS A 301 6.30 7.66 -15.52
CA CYS A 301 7.36 8.34 -14.78
C CYS A 301 7.52 9.82 -15.11
N GLU A 302 6.73 10.33 -16.07
CA GLU A 302 6.73 11.72 -16.52
C GLU A 302 8.12 12.19 -17.00
N GLN A 303 8.92 11.27 -17.57
CA GLN A 303 10.23 11.58 -18.15
C GLN A 303 10.16 11.71 -19.66
N TYR A 304 10.85 12.72 -20.18
CA TYR A 304 11.01 12.99 -21.61
C TYR A 304 12.00 12.01 -22.25
N ASP A 305 11.73 11.62 -23.48
CA ASP A 305 12.64 10.92 -24.39
C ASP A 305 13.22 9.61 -23.81
N THR A 306 12.45 8.95 -22.94
CA THR A 306 12.86 7.70 -22.28
C THR A 306 12.25 6.46 -22.92
N VAL A 307 11.31 6.60 -23.85
CA VAL A 307 10.57 5.48 -24.43
C VAL A 307 11.14 5.12 -25.81
N CYS A 308 11.51 3.85 -25.96
CA CYS A 308 12.12 3.26 -27.16
C CYS A 308 11.24 2.17 -27.79
N GLU A 309 11.51 1.78 -29.03
CA GLU A 309 10.89 0.60 -29.64
C GLU A 309 11.52 -0.68 -29.07
N PHE A 310 10.67 -1.58 -28.61
CA PHE A 310 11.05 -2.85 -27.99
C PHE A 310 10.27 -4.02 -28.60
N GLY A 311 10.80 -4.56 -29.70
CA GLY A 311 10.18 -5.59 -30.51
C GLY A 311 8.92 -5.08 -31.23
N LYS A 312 7.74 -5.41 -30.68
CA LYS A 312 6.43 -4.92 -31.19
C LYS A 312 5.72 -3.99 -30.20
N LYS A 313 6.41 -3.62 -29.13
CA LYS A 313 5.91 -2.81 -28.02
C LYS A 313 6.84 -1.62 -27.82
N TYR A 314 6.52 -0.79 -26.84
CA TYR A 314 7.36 0.32 -26.42
C TYR A 314 7.81 0.12 -24.99
N LEU A 315 9.06 0.46 -24.70
CA LEU A 315 9.68 0.32 -23.37
C LEU A 315 10.22 1.66 -22.90
N CYS A 316 9.83 2.08 -21.70
CA CYS A 316 10.53 3.16 -20.99
C CYS A 316 11.83 2.61 -20.38
N THR A 317 12.95 3.15 -20.82
CA THR A 317 14.31 2.74 -20.40
C THR A 317 14.64 3.18 -18.96
N TYR A 318 13.85 4.11 -18.40
CA TYR A 318 14.00 4.64 -17.05
C TYR A 318 13.19 3.86 -16.01
N CYS A 319 11.86 3.74 -16.18
CA CYS A 319 11.00 3.05 -15.20
C CYS A 319 10.68 1.59 -15.55
N PHE A 320 11.08 1.12 -16.73
CA PHE A 320 10.74 -0.20 -17.30
C PHE A 320 9.23 -0.44 -17.45
N GLY A 321 8.49 0.63 -17.72
CA GLY A 321 7.11 0.60 -18.23
C GLY A 321 7.07 -0.01 -19.63
N ILE A 322 6.14 -0.94 -19.88
CA ILE A 322 5.92 -1.55 -21.21
C ILE A 322 4.55 -1.11 -21.70
N PHE A 323 4.49 -0.60 -22.92
CA PHE A 323 3.31 0.00 -23.53
C PHE A 323 3.03 -0.62 -24.90
N GLU A 324 1.76 -0.72 -25.28
CA GLU A 324 1.37 -1.28 -26.58
C GLU A 324 1.33 -0.20 -27.67
N THR A 325 1.14 1.07 -27.30
CA THR A 325 0.93 2.19 -28.22
C THR A 325 1.63 3.45 -27.73
N ILE A 326 1.96 4.31 -28.68
CA ILE A 326 2.36 5.71 -28.46
C ILE A 326 1.35 6.59 -29.19
N GLU A 327 1.00 7.69 -28.56
CA GLU A 327 0.04 8.68 -29.06
C GLU A 327 0.72 10.03 -29.18
N GLN A 328 0.19 10.89 -30.04
CA GLN A 328 0.71 12.24 -30.26
C GLN A 328 -0.22 13.29 -29.64
N CYS A 329 0.34 14.20 -28.83
CA CYS A 329 -0.41 15.32 -28.27
C CYS A 329 -0.86 16.28 -29.37
N GLU A 330 -2.15 16.61 -29.43
CA GLU A 330 -2.70 17.51 -30.44
C GLU A 330 -2.24 18.97 -30.24
N TYR A 331 -1.81 19.33 -29.03
CA TYR A 331 -1.32 20.68 -28.73
C TYR A 331 0.18 20.85 -29.00
N CYS A 332 1.03 20.11 -28.27
CA CYS A 332 2.48 20.27 -28.37
C CYS A 332 3.13 19.34 -29.41
N THR A 333 2.36 18.47 -30.07
CA THR A 333 2.83 17.47 -31.05
C THR A 333 3.82 16.43 -30.50
N TYR A 334 4.06 16.43 -29.19
CA TYR A 334 4.97 15.51 -28.52
C TYR A 334 4.34 14.11 -28.39
N HIS A 335 5.15 13.08 -28.62
CA HIS A 335 4.74 11.69 -28.51
C HIS A 335 4.85 11.21 -27.06
N SER A 336 3.83 10.50 -26.57
CA SER A 336 3.76 9.98 -25.21
C SER A 336 3.05 8.63 -25.20
N THR A 337 3.37 7.79 -24.22
CA THR A 337 2.72 6.48 -24.00
C THR A 337 1.26 6.59 -23.62
N SER A 338 0.80 7.78 -23.24
CA SER A 338 -0.61 8.09 -23.03
C SER A 338 -0.87 9.58 -23.27
N VAL A 339 -1.91 9.87 -24.04
CA VAL A 339 -2.38 11.22 -24.36
C VAL A 339 -3.90 11.26 -24.19
N GLY A 340 -4.43 12.30 -23.53
CA GLY A 340 -5.88 12.45 -23.39
C GLY A 340 -6.59 12.74 -24.73
N GLU A 341 -7.81 12.23 -24.90
CA GLU A 341 -8.65 12.41 -26.10
C GLU A 341 -8.86 13.88 -26.50
N PHE A 342 -8.79 14.81 -25.55
CA PHE A 342 -8.90 16.26 -25.78
C PHE A 342 -7.60 17.01 -25.48
N SER A 343 -6.46 16.39 -25.78
CA SER A 343 -5.13 16.95 -25.48
C SER A 343 -4.87 18.31 -26.14
N GLY A 344 -5.57 18.67 -27.23
CA GLY A 344 -5.53 20.03 -27.78
C GLY A 344 -5.98 21.09 -26.77
N MET A 345 -6.94 20.75 -25.91
CA MET A 345 -7.49 21.64 -24.87
C MET A 345 -6.79 21.44 -23.53
N THR A 346 -6.63 20.19 -23.08
CA THR A 346 -6.13 19.89 -21.73
C THR A 346 -4.62 19.70 -21.63
N GLY A 347 -3.94 19.58 -22.77
CA GLY A 347 -2.55 19.15 -22.83
C GLY A 347 -2.38 17.65 -22.58
N CYS A 348 -1.12 17.22 -22.62
CA CYS A 348 -0.69 15.88 -22.20
C CYS A 348 0.07 15.96 -20.86
N SER A 349 0.67 14.87 -20.38
CA SER A 349 1.48 14.88 -19.14
C SER A 349 2.68 15.84 -19.16
N PHE A 350 3.01 16.41 -20.33
CA PHE A 350 4.19 17.25 -20.55
C PHE A 350 3.84 18.69 -20.97
N CYS A 351 2.56 19.04 -21.09
CA CYS A 351 2.14 20.39 -21.44
C CYS A 351 0.74 20.71 -20.89
N ASP A 352 0.44 22.00 -20.75
CA ASP A 352 -0.83 22.45 -20.14
C ASP A 352 -2.01 22.61 -21.13
N GLY A 353 -1.78 22.42 -22.43
CA GLY A 353 -2.80 22.66 -23.47
C GLY A 353 -3.18 24.14 -23.62
N HIS A 354 -4.33 24.40 -24.26
CA HIS A 354 -4.91 25.73 -24.41
C HIS A 354 -5.83 26.09 -23.22
N ARG A 355 -5.25 26.46 -22.07
CA ARG A 355 -6.01 26.89 -20.88
C ARG A 355 -6.84 28.17 -21.05
N GLU A 356 -6.54 29.01 -22.05
CA GLU A 356 -7.16 30.35 -22.24
C GLU A 356 -8.59 30.33 -22.82
N THR A 357 -9.21 29.17 -23.03
CA THR A 357 -10.57 29.07 -23.61
C THR A 357 -11.70 28.85 -22.59
N TRP A 358 -11.40 28.90 -21.29
CA TRP A 358 -12.45 28.98 -20.28
C TRP A 358 -12.84 30.44 -20.10
N PRO A 359 -14.06 30.87 -20.48
CA PRO A 359 -14.62 32.05 -19.84
C PRO A 359 -14.61 31.74 -18.35
N GLU A 360 -13.98 32.62 -17.56
CA GLU A 360 -14.22 32.63 -16.13
C GLU A 360 -15.74 32.82 -15.98
N ASP A 361 -16.44 31.76 -15.58
CA ASP A 361 -17.82 31.91 -15.09
C ASP A 361 -17.70 32.74 -13.82
N ASP A 362 -17.74 34.07 -13.99
CA ASP A 362 -18.06 35.04 -12.95
C ASP A 362 -19.46 34.70 -12.42
N ASP A 363 -19.54 33.97 -11.30
CA ASP A 363 -20.67 34.00 -10.35
C ASP A 363 -20.25 33.55 -8.93
#